data_AF-A0A2G7H2E3-F1
#
_entry.id   AF-A0A2G7H2E3-F1
#
_cell.length_a   1.000
_cell.length_b   1.000
_cell.length_c   1.000
_cell.angle_alpha   90.00
_cell.angle_beta   90.00
_cell.angle_gamma   90.00
#
_symmetry.space_group_name_H-M   'P 1'
#
loop_
_entity.id
_entity.type
_entity.pdbx_description
1 polymer ?
#
loop_
_entity_poly.entity_id
_entity_poly.type
_entity_poly.pdbx_seq_one_letter_code
_entity_poly.pdbx_strand_id
1 'polypeptide(L)'
;MSPPRTVRPATNAGSRAGRRLLPISSGQPSKEVIAVTQTNSTKPTPDELGAALTAKQKRFADAYLGPCRLNASAAAREARYSDHREGWGLLRHAGVKAYIAARLEEQDDVMSRSEVAARLTLEARSVVDMDAFVTVAPTERTFWVPAREHEPVRELAKRKGCHVDDLDLYDLCGHFGEDQISRTGDGEMLIRVATISQDVEIDWVAAKAAGAISGMAVLKKNRDGSIEYRVKDPSKALEMLGRLHNMFTDKVQVSGADGGPVQVQITRRIVGGTP
;
A
#
# COMPACT_ATOMS: atom_id res chain seq x y z
N MET A 1 -6.20 -40.22 -30.53
CA MET A 1 -5.75 -39.37 -31.66
C MET A 1 -6.91 -38.49 -32.06
N SER A 2 -6.87 -37.22 -31.65
CA SER A 2 -7.90 -36.21 -31.92
C SER A 2 -7.39 -35.27 -33.01
N PRO A 3 -8.22 -34.81 -33.96
CA PRO A 3 -7.76 -33.95 -35.05
C PRO A 3 -7.57 -32.49 -34.60
N PRO A 4 -6.72 -31.71 -35.29
CA PRO A 4 -6.31 -30.37 -34.87
C PRO A 4 -7.38 -29.30 -35.16
N ARG A 5 -7.57 -28.37 -34.22
CA ARG A 5 -8.36 -27.15 -34.39
C ARG A 5 -7.57 -26.11 -35.19
N THR A 6 -8.02 -25.84 -36.41
CA THR A 6 -7.51 -24.74 -37.26
C THR A 6 -8.19 -23.43 -36.90
N VAL A 7 -7.40 -22.41 -36.53
CA VAL A 7 -7.84 -21.04 -36.29
C VAL A 7 -8.00 -20.32 -37.63
N ARG A 8 -9.18 -19.77 -37.90
CA ARG A 8 -9.44 -18.87 -39.05
C ARG A 8 -9.24 -17.41 -38.61
N PRO A 9 -8.54 -16.57 -39.39
CA PRO A 9 -8.58 -15.13 -39.21
C PRO A 9 -9.83 -14.53 -39.89
N ALA A 10 -10.51 -13.62 -39.20
CA ALA A 10 -11.59 -12.82 -39.76
C ALA A 10 -11.00 -11.69 -40.62
N THR A 11 -11.21 -11.77 -41.93
CA THR A 11 -11.01 -10.68 -42.88
C THR A 11 -12.22 -9.74 -42.83
N ASN A 12 -11.97 -8.45 -42.55
CA ASN A 12 -12.98 -7.41 -42.66
C ASN A 12 -12.82 -6.71 -44.02
N ALA A 13 -13.92 -6.66 -44.78
CA ALA A 13 -14.02 -6.07 -46.10
C ALA A 13 -14.99 -4.88 -46.08
N GLY A 14 -14.67 -3.84 -46.85
CA GLY A 14 -15.53 -2.68 -47.13
C GLY A 14 -15.13 -1.45 -46.31
N SER A 15 -14.98 -0.24 -46.85
CA SER A 15 -15.57 0.32 -48.06
C SER A 15 -14.74 1.51 -48.56
N ARG A 16 -14.56 1.58 -49.89
CA ARG A 16 -14.00 2.71 -50.64
C ARG A 16 -15.05 3.82 -50.76
N ALA A 17 -14.67 5.05 -50.46
CA ALA A 17 -15.26 6.24 -51.09
C ALA A 17 -14.15 7.26 -51.35
N GLY A 18 -13.86 7.50 -52.62
CA GLY A 18 -12.80 8.40 -53.06
C GLY A 18 -13.15 9.87 -52.84
N ARG A 19 -12.14 10.66 -52.49
CA ARG A 19 -12.14 12.12 -52.66
C ARG A 19 -10.76 12.61 -53.14
N ARG A 20 -10.75 12.86 -54.45
CA ARG A 20 -10.08 13.92 -55.23
C ARG A 20 -9.01 14.76 -54.48
N LEU A 21 -7.76 14.62 -54.93
CA LEU A 21 -6.60 15.47 -54.62
C LEU A 21 -6.68 16.82 -55.35
N LEU A 22 -6.40 17.92 -54.64
CA LEU A 22 -5.95 19.21 -55.17
C LEU A 22 -4.89 19.82 -54.21
N PRO A 23 -3.99 20.69 -54.71
CA PRO A 23 -2.62 20.76 -54.23
C PRO A 23 -2.37 21.69 -53.04
N ILE A 24 -1.23 21.41 -52.42
CA ILE A 24 -0.63 22.01 -51.22
C ILE A 24 -0.28 23.48 -51.48
N SER A 25 -0.78 24.39 -50.65
CA SER A 25 -0.31 25.78 -50.55
C SER A 25 0.23 26.02 -49.15
N SER A 26 1.53 26.29 -49.09
CA SER A 26 2.30 26.65 -47.93
C SER A 26 1.95 28.06 -47.45
N GLY A 27 1.30 28.15 -46.30
CA GLY A 27 1.11 29.41 -45.57
C GLY A 27 0.94 29.10 -44.10
N GLN A 28 2.00 29.26 -43.30
CA GLN A 28 1.89 29.26 -41.85
C GLN A 28 1.12 30.50 -41.39
N PRO A 29 0.09 30.37 -40.53
CA PRO A 29 -0.38 31.49 -39.75
C PRO A 29 0.35 31.54 -38.41
N SER A 30 0.99 32.68 -38.19
CA SER A 30 1.61 33.15 -36.96
C SER A 30 0.68 32.93 -35.75
N LYS A 31 1.14 32.18 -34.75
CA LYS A 31 0.47 32.10 -33.46
C LYS A 31 0.74 33.38 -32.68
N GLU A 32 -0.24 34.29 -32.68
CA GLU A 32 -0.34 35.32 -31.66
C GLU A 32 -0.43 34.67 -30.28
N VAL A 33 0.58 34.94 -29.45
CA VAL A 33 0.61 34.56 -28.05
C VAL A 33 -0.31 35.52 -27.31
N ILE A 34 -1.59 35.15 -27.21
CA ILE A 34 -2.48 35.79 -26.24
C ILE A 34 -2.05 35.26 -24.87
N ALA A 35 -1.30 36.09 -24.13
CA ALA A 35 -0.99 35.86 -22.74
C ALA A 35 -2.30 35.88 -21.94
N VAL A 36 -2.94 34.72 -21.81
CA VAL A 36 -3.98 34.49 -20.81
C VAL A 36 -3.25 34.54 -19.47
N THR A 37 -3.30 35.71 -18.83
CA THR A 37 -2.90 35.87 -17.45
C THR A 37 -3.81 34.95 -16.64
N GLN A 38 -3.29 33.79 -16.26
CA GLN A 38 -3.90 32.95 -15.26
C GLN A 38 -3.89 33.75 -13.97
N THR A 39 -5.02 34.37 -13.66
CA THR A 39 -5.29 34.76 -12.29
C THR A 39 -5.36 33.47 -11.51
N ASN A 40 -4.28 33.14 -10.79
CA ASN A 40 -4.31 32.15 -9.73
C ASN A 40 -5.37 32.63 -8.74
N SER A 41 -6.60 32.16 -8.91
CA SER A 41 -7.65 32.29 -7.92
C SER A 41 -7.28 31.33 -6.79
N THR A 42 -6.49 31.83 -5.84
CA THR A 42 -6.22 31.12 -4.59
C THR A 42 -7.58 30.85 -3.94
N LYS A 43 -8.00 29.57 -3.89
CA LYS A 43 -9.24 29.20 -3.20
C LYS A 43 -9.13 29.68 -1.75
N PRO A 44 -10.20 30.28 -1.19
CA PRO A 44 -10.18 30.76 0.18
C PRO A 44 -10.01 29.59 1.16
N THR A 45 -9.15 29.78 2.15
CA THR A 45 -8.81 28.76 3.15
C THR A 45 -9.99 28.49 4.08
N PRO A 46 -10.05 27.31 4.74
CA PRO A 46 -11.11 27.01 5.71
C PRO A 46 -11.20 28.05 6.82
N ASP A 47 -10.07 28.59 7.29
CA ASP A 47 -10.05 29.62 8.34
C ASP A 47 -10.65 30.95 7.88
N GLU A 48 -10.36 31.38 6.65
CA GLU A 48 -10.96 32.58 6.05
C GLU A 48 -12.48 32.44 5.86
N LEU A 49 -12.92 31.28 5.35
CA LEU A 49 -14.34 30.95 5.19
C LEU A 49 -15.05 30.84 6.55
N GLY A 50 -14.38 30.28 7.56
CA GLY A 50 -14.89 30.15 8.91
C GLY A 50 -15.01 31.50 9.63
N ALA A 51 -14.08 32.43 9.39
CA ALA A 51 -14.14 33.79 9.92
C ALA A 51 -15.27 34.63 9.30
N ALA A 52 -15.64 34.34 8.05
CA ALA A 52 -16.77 34.98 7.36
C ALA A 52 -18.15 34.46 7.83
N LEU A 53 -18.20 33.33 8.56
CA LEU A 53 -19.43 32.78 9.11
C LEU A 53 -19.79 33.41 10.46
N THR A 54 -21.08 33.43 10.78
CA THR A 54 -21.50 33.72 12.15
C THR A 54 -21.00 32.64 13.12
N ALA A 55 -20.71 32.99 14.37
CA ALA A 55 -20.22 32.04 15.37
C ALA A 55 -21.13 30.81 15.52
N LYS A 56 -22.44 30.99 15.34
CA LYS A 56 -23.44 29.91 15.41
C LYS A 56 -23.38 28.96 14.21
N GLN A 57 -23.20 29.52 13.00
CA GLN A 57 -23.03 28.75 11.78
C GLN A 57 -21.70 27.98 11.75
N LYS A 58 -20.61 28.61 12.21
CA LYS A 58 -19.32 27.93 12.36
C LYS A 58 -19.42 26.77 13.35
N ARG A 59 -20.01 27.01 14.54
CA ARG A 59 -20.26 25.96 15.54
C ARG A 59 -21.11 24.82 15.00
N PHE A 60 -22.12 25.12 14.17
CA PHE A 60 -22.91 24.10 13.49
C PHE A 60 -22.05 23.26 12.53
N ALA A 61 -21.26 23.89 11.67
CA ALA A 61 -20.42 23.20 10.70
C ALA A 61 -19.34 22.32 11.38
N ASP A 62 -18.70 22.83 12.44
CA ASP A 62 -17.74 22.08 13.24
C ASP A 62 -18.41 20.89 13.96
N ALA A 63 -19.58 21.10 14.57
CA ALA A 63 -20.34 20.03 15.21
C ALA A 63 -20.77 18.96 14.20
N TYR A 64 -21.18 19.39 13.00
CA TYR A 64 -21.60 18.52 11.90
C TYR A 64 -20.48 17.62 11.40
N LEU A 65 -19.27 18.17 11.20
CA LEU A 65 -18.10 17.40 10.76
C LEU A 65 -17.46 16.55 11.86
N GLY A 66 -17.54 16.98 13.12
CA GLY A 66 -16.94 16.26 14.25
C GLY A 66 -17.94 15.39 15.02
N PRO A 67 -18.37 15.82 16.22
CA PRO A 67 -19.10 14.98 17.18
C PRO A 67 -20.45 14.46 16.67
N CYS A 68 -21.13 15.20 15.80
CA CYS A 68 -22.45 14.82 15.29
C CYS A 68 -22.40 13.92 14.06
N ARG A 69 -21.21 13.57 13.56
CA ARG A 69 -21.01 12.55 12.50
C ARG A 69 -21.93 12.75 11.29
N LEU A 70 -21.93 13.97 10.72
CA LEU A 70 -22.74 14.37 9.57
C LEU A 70 -24.26 14.31 9.79
N ASN A 71 -24.71 14.38 11.05
CA ASN A 71 -26.13 14.52 11.38
C ASN A 71 -26.50 16.01 11.56
N ALA A 72 -27.25 16.56 10.60
CA ALA A 72 -27.64 17.97 10.58
C ALA A 72 -28.51 18.37 11.79
N SER A 73 -29.43 17.50 12.21
CA SER A 73 -30.31 17.80 13.35
C SER A 73 -29.59 17.73 14.68
N ALA A 74 -28.64 16.80 14.85
CA ALA A 74 -27.79 16.75 16.04
C ALA A 74 -26.85 17.97 16.10
N ALA A 75 -26.24 18.35 14.97
CA ALA A 75 -25.39 19.53 14.87
C ALA A 75 -26.15 20.83 15.15
N ALA A 76 -27.40 20.95 14.69
CA ALA A 76 -28.25 22.10 14.98
C ALA A 76 -28.56 22.23 16.49
N ARG A 77 -28.79 21.11 17.19
CA ARG A 77 -28.97 21.11 18.65
C ARG A 77 -27.69 21.50 19.38
N GLU A 78 -26.55 20.96 18.96
CA GLU A 78 -25.24 21.28 19.54
C GLU A 78 -24.88 22.77 19.34
N ALA A 79 -25.22 23.32 18.17
CA ALA A 79 -25.07 24.74 17.87
C ALA A 79 -26.18 25.63 18.46
N ARG A 80 -27.08 25.06 19.29
CA ARG A 80 -28.16 25.76 20.01
C ARG A 80 -29.13 26.50 19.09
N TYR A 81 -29.49 25.93 17.94
CA TYR A 81 -30.62 26.38 17.15
C TYR A 81 -31.93 26.03 17.85
N SER A 82 -32.92 26.93 17.75
CA SER A 82 -34.24 26.77 18.35
C SER A 82 -34.99 25.60 17.73
N ASP A 83 -34.92 25.47 16.40
CA ASP A 83 -35.45 24.32 15.69
C ASP A 83 -34.31 23.49 15.08
N HIS A 84 -34.23 22.22 15.49
CA HIS A 84 -33.24 21.27 14.97
C HIS A 84 -33.48 20.90 13.50
N ARG A 85 -34.67 21.17 12.96
CA ARG A 85 -35.01 20.95 11.55
C ARG A 85 -34.33 21.98 10.64
N GLU A 86 -33.93 23.13 11.18
CA GLU A 86 -33.16 24.16 10.47
C GLU A 86 -31.78 23.64 10.00
N GLY A 87 -31.27 22.56 10.59
CA GLY A 87 -29.99 21.95 10.21
C GLY A 87 -29.89 21.63 8.72
N TRP A 88 -30.99 21.19 8.09
CA TRP A 88 -31.00 20.91 6.66
C TRP A 88 -30.92 22.18 5.80
N GLY A 89 -31.53 23.27 6.27
CA GLY A 89 -31.42 24.59 5.64
C GLY A 89 -30.00 25.15 5.74
N LEU A 90 -29.34 24.96 6.89
CA LEU A 90 -27.97 25.41 7.12
C LEU A 90 -26.97 24.76 6.16
N LEU A 91 -27.15 23.49 5.78
CA LEU A 91 -26.31 22.82 4.78
C LEU A 91 -26.44 23.41 3.37
N ARG A 92 -27.54 24.12 3.07
CA ARG A 92 -27.76 24.79 1.78
C ARG A 92 -27.27 26.23 1.77
N HIS A 93 -26.94 26.79 2.93
CA HIS A 93 -26.39 28.13 3.02
C HIS A 93 -25.02 28.18 2.37
N ALA A 94 -24.82 29.07 1.39
CA ALA A 94 -23.63 29.09 0.54
C ALA A 94 -22.32 29.14 1.35
N GLY A 95 -22.24 30.00 2.36
CA GLY A 95 -21.04 30.10 3.21
C GLY A 95 -20.78 28.86 4.07
N VAL A 96 -21.84 28.23 4.60
CA VAL A 96 -21.71 27.03 5.44
C VAL A 96 -21.29 25.84 4.58
N LYS A 97 -21.89 25.72 3.40
CA LYS A 97 -21.53 24.71 2.40
C LYS A 97 -20.07 24.87 1.95
N ALA A 98 -19.64 26.10 1.66
CA ALA A 98 -18.27 26.38 1.25
C ALA A 98 -17.26 26.05 2.36
N TYR A 99 -17.55 26.44 3.61
CA TYR A 99 -16.70 26.11 4.75
C TYR A 99 -16.60 24.60 4.99
N ILE A 100 -17.74 23.88 4.97
CA ILE A 100 -17.76 22.41 5.11
C ILE A 100 -16.96 21.74 3.99
N ALA A 101 -17.13 22.19 2.74
CA ALA A 101 -16.39 21.64 1.60
C ALA A 101 -14.88 21.89 1.72
N ALA A 102 -14.46 23.11 2.09
CA ALA A 102 -13.05 23.43 2.28
C ALA A 102 -12.43 22.63 3.43
N ARG A 103 -13.16 22.40 4.53
CA ARG A 103 -12.71 21.56 5.66
C ARG A 103 -12.59 20.07 5.30
N LEU A 104 -13.40 19.60 4.34
CA LEU A 104 -13.31 18.24 3.81
C LEU A 104 -12.16 18.11 2.78
N GLU A 105 -11.89 19.15 1.98
CA GLU A 105 -10.74 19.21 1.06
C GLU A 105 -9.39 19.34 1.81
N GLU A 106 -9.34 20.08 2.93
CA GLU A 106 -8.16 20.15 3.82
C GLU A 106 -7.85 18.79 4.49
N GLN A 107 -8.81 17.87 4.51
CA GLN A 107 -8.66 16.53 5.10
C GLN A 107 -8.13 15.47 4.13
N ASP A 108 -7.55 15.81 2.97
CA ASP A 108 -6.95 14.83 2.04
C ASP A 108 -5.88 13.93 2.70
N ASP A 109 -5.24 14.39 3.79
CA ASP A 109 -4.29 13.59 4.59
C ASP A 109 -4.96 12.58 5.55
N VAL A 110 -6.29 12.57 5.63
CA VAL A 110 -7.07 11.69 6.52
C VAL A 110 -7.78 10.62 5.70
N MET A 111 -7.44 9.35 5.95
CA MET A 111 -8.08 8.21 5.29
C MET A 111 -9.60 8.22 5.50
N SER A 112 -10.35 8.17 4.40
CA SER A 112 -11.81 8.10 4.45
C SER A 112 -12.30 6.81 5.12
N ARG A 113 -13.54 6.79 5.64
CA ARG A 113 -14.15 5.57 6.22
C ARG A 113 -14.07 4.37 5.27
N SER A 114 -14.32 4.59 3.98
CA SER A 114 -14.27 3.55 2.95
C SER A 114 -12.85 3.04 2.72
N GLU A 115 -11.87 3.92 2.74
CA GLU A 115 -10.46 3.54 2.60
C GLU A 115 -9.97 2.74 3.82
N VAL A 116 -10.30 3.18 5.04
CA VAL A 116 -9.97 2.44 6.27
C VAL A 116 -10.58 1.05 6.24
N ALA A 117 -11.84 0.92 5.83
CA ALA A 117 -12.50 -0.38 5.69
C ALA A 117 -11.83 -1.26 4.63
N ALA A 118 -11.44 -0.70 3.49
CA ALA A 118 -10.74 -1.43 2.44
C ALA A 118 -9.36 -1.94 2.90
N ARG A 119 -8.59 -1.13 3.61
CA ARG A 119 -7.28 -1.52 4.16
C ARG A 119 -7.41 -2.61 5.23
N LEU A 120 -8.36 -2.46 6.17
CA LEU A 120 -8.65 -3.49 7.16
C LEU A 120 -9.12 -4.81 6.51
N THR A 121 -9.89 -4.72 5.43
CA THR A 121 -10.32 -5.91 4.67
C THR A 121 -9.15 -6.61 4.01
N LEU A 122 -8.20 -5.85 3.47
CA LEU A 122 -6.98 -6.41 2.87
C LEU A 122 -6.15 -7.15 3.94
N GLU A 123 -5.94 -6.54 5.10
CA GLU A 123 -5.22 -7.15 6.23
C GLU A 123 -5.95 -8.39 6.77
N ALA A 124 -7.28 -8.33 6.93
CA ALA A 124 -8.09 -9.46 7.37
C ALA A 124 -8.09 -10.64 6.38
N ARG A 125 -7.91 -10.37 5.08
CA ARG A 125 -7.85 -11.40 4.03
C ARG A 125 -6.45 -12.02 3.87
N SER A 126 -5.44 -11.47 4.54
CA SER A 126 -4.05 -11.91 4.38
C SER A 126 -3.73 -13.17 5.19
N VAL A 127 -4.54 -14.22 5.03
CA VAL A 127 -4.33 -15.56 5.58
C VAL A 127 -3.53 -16.44 4.60
N VAL A 128 -3.08 -15.86 3.50
CA VAL A 128 -2.42 -16.61 2.43
C VAL A 128 -1.00 -16.96 2.86
N ASP A 129 -0.72 -18.25 2.88
CA ASP A 129 0.59 -18.81 3.16
C ASP A 129 1.61 -18.34 2.11
N MET A 130 2.74 -17.79 2.56
CA MET A 130 3.80 -17.33 1.67
C MET A 130 4.49 -18.48 0.95
N ASP A 131 4.47 -19.69 1.53
CA ASP A 131 5.08 -20.88 0.94
C ASP A 131 4.49 -21.20 -0.45
N ALA A 132 3.26 -20.77 -0.73
CA ALA A 132 2.63 -20.90 -2.04
C ALA A 132 3.31 -20.07 -3.15
N PHE A 133 4.14 -19.09 -2.80
CA PHE A 133 4.82 -18.19 -3.74
C PHE A 133 6.34 -18.32 -3.71
N VAL A 134 6.88 -19.19 -2.85
CA VAL A 134 8.31 -19.39 -2.68
C VAL A 134 8.77 -20.57 -3.54
N THR A 135 9.78 -20.36 -4.37
CA THR A 135 10.44 -21.41 -5.12
C THR A 135 11.93 -21.45 -4.77
N VAL A 136 12.44 -22.62 -4.40
CA VAL A 136 13.88 -22.83 -4.21
C VAL A 136 14.48 -23.24 -5.55
N ALA A 137 15.27 -22.36 -6.14
CA ALA A 137 15.95 -22.61 -7.40
C ALA A 137 17.45 -22.89 -7.13
N PRO A 138 18.01 -23.99 -7.66
CA PRO A 138 19.46 -24.19 -7.64
C PRO A 138 20.10 -23.18 -8.60
N THR A 139 20.89 -22.26 -8.06
CA THR A 139 21.66 -21.30 -8.83
C THR A 139 23.14 -21.64 -8.73
N GLU A 140 23.77 -21.88 -9.87
CA GLU A 140 25.22 -22.07 -9.93
C GLU A 140 25.90 -20.71 -9.73
N ARG A 141 26.72 -20.63 -8.69
CA ARG A 141 27.57 -19.45 -8.44
C ARG A 141 29.02 -19.85 -8.57
N THR A 142 29.73 -19.06 -9.34
CA THR A 142 31.16 -19.16 -9.48
C THR A 142 31.82 -18.09 -8.62
N PHE A 143 32.84 -18.46 -7.85
CA PHE A 143 33.71 -17.51 -7.16
C PHE A 143 35.18 -17.94 -7.28
N TRP A 144 36.07 -16.96 -7.11
CA TRP A 144 37.51 -17.19 -7.07
C TRP A 144 37.94 -17.37 -5.62
N VAL A 145 38.61 -18.47 -5.31
CA VAL A 145 39.22 -18.72 -4.00
C VAL A 145 40.73 -18.85 -4.11
N PRO A 146 41.49 -18.51 -3.07
CA PRO A 146 42.91 -18.83 -3.02
C PRO A 146 43.15 -20.31 -3.30
N ALA A 147 44.02 -20.62 -4.27
CA ALA A 147 44.27 -22.00 -4.69
C ALA A 147 44.75 -22.88 -3.54
N ARG A 148 45.48 -22.32 -2.57
CA ARG A 148 45.89 -23.02 -1.34
C ARG A 148 44.73 -23.49 -0.46
N GLU A 149 43.58 -22.83 -0.51
CA GLU A 149 42.39 -23.17 0.29
C GLU A 149 41.52 -24.24 -0.38
N HIS A 150 41.68 -24.43 -1.69
CA HIS A 150 40.92 -25.40 -2.47
C HIS A 150 41.35 -26.85 -2.21
N GLU A 151 40.42 -27.70 -1.77
CA GLU A 151 40.70 -29.08 -1.36
C GLU A 151 41.37 -29.92 -2.47
N PRO A 152 40.90 -29.91 -3.74
CA PRO A 152 41.59 -30.61 -4.83
C PRO A 152 43.05 -30.17 -5.04
N VAL A 153 43.38 -28.90 -4.79
CA VAL A 153 44.77 -28.41 -4.89
C VAL A 153 45.61 -28.95 -3.73
N ARG A 154 45.05 -28.98 -2.51
CA ARG A 154 45.69 -29.61 -1.35
C ARG A 154 45.97 -31.10 -1.56
N GLU A 155 45.03 -31.82 -2.17
CA GLU A 155 45.22 -33.24 -2.51
C GLU A 155 46.25 -33.43 -3.63
N LEU A 156 46.30 -32.53 -4.62
CA LEU A 156 47.32 -32.55 -5.67
C LEU A 156 48.73 -32.32 -5.08
N ALA A 157 48.87 -31.35 -4.17
CA ALA A 157 50.14 -31.06 -3.50
C ALA A 157 50.64 -32.27 -2.69
N LYS A 158 49.74 -32.91 -1.92
CA LYS A 158 50.04 -34.17 -1.20
C LYS A 158 50.52 -35.27 -2.14
N ARG A 159 49.84 -35.47 -3.28
CA ARG A 159 50.21 -36.49 -4.29
C ARG A 159 51.59 -36.24 -4.91
N LYS A 160 51.94 -34.97 -5.12
CA LYS A 160 53.25 -34.58 -5.67
C LYS A 160 54.35 -34.49 -4.60
N GLY A 161 54.00 -34.62 -3.32
CA GLY A 161 54.96 -34.50 -2.22
C GLY A 161 55.46 -33.07 -2.00
N CYS A 162 54.71 -32.05 -2.41
CA CYS A 162 55.05 -30.64 -2.25
C CYS A 162 54.15 -29.94 -1.22
N HIS A 163 54.59 -28.78 -0.72
CA HIS A 163 53.76 -27.97 0.17
C HIS A 163 52.65 -27.29 -0.64
N VAL A 164 51.48 -27.06 -0.02
CA VAL A 164 50.36 -26.40 -0.70
C VAL A 164 50.70 -24.97 -1.11
N ASP A 165 51.55 -24.28 -0.36
CA ASP A 165 51.96 -22.89 -0.67
C ASP A 165 52.96 -22.80 -1.83
N ASP A 166 53.60 -23.91 -2.21
CA ASP A 166 54.55 -23.95 -3.32
C ASP A 166 53.84 -24.06 -4.68
N LEU A 167 52.78 -23.27 -4.87
CA LEU A 167 51.88 -23.31 -6.03
C LEU A 167 52.61 -23.11 -7.37
N ASP A 168 53.76 -22.43 -7.36
CA ASP A 168 54.59 -22.24 -8.57
C ASP A 168 55.35 -23.51 -9.00
N LEU A 169 55.47 -24.52 -8.13
CA LEU A 169 56.18 -25.77 -8.42
C LEU A 169 55.31 -26.82 -9.15
N TYR A 170 54.01 -26.57 -9.31
CA TYR A 170 53.11 -27.49 -9.98
C TYR A 170 52.19 -26.79 -10.99
N ASP A 171 52.05 -27.42 -12.15
CA ASP A 171 51.22 -26.90 -13.24
C ASP A 171 49.72 -26.99 -12.92
N LEU A 172 49.21 -25.97 -12.24
CA LEU A 172 47.79 -25.83 -11.93
C LEU A 172 46.94 -25.68 -13.19
N CYS A 173 47.42 -24.93 -14.18
CA CYS A 173 46.70 -24.70 -15.43
C CYS A 173 46.51 -26.02 -16.20
N GLY A 174 47.55 -26.87 -16.28
CA GLY A 174 47.46 -28.18 -16.90
C GLY A 174 46.57 -29.18 -16.15
N HIS A 175 46.40 -29.03 -14.84
CA HIS A 175 45.54 -29.91 -14.03
C HIS A 175 44.08 -29.46 -13.93
N PHE A 176 43.81 -28.16 -13.91
CA PHE A 176 42.47 -27.61 -13.66
C PHE A 176 41.89 -26.84 -14.86
N GLY A 177 42.68 -26.52 -15.87
CA GLY A 177 42.30 -25.70 -17.03
C GLY A 177 42.72 -24.24 -16.87
N GLU A 178 43.17 -23.62 -17.96
CA GLU A 178 43.61 -22.21 -17.98
C GLU A 178 42.48 -21.24 -17.62
N ASP A 179 41.24 -21.58 -17.96
CA ASP A 179 40.04 -20.79 -17.68
C ASP A 179 39.60 -20.84 -16.20
N GLN A 180 40.18 -21.75 -15.43
CA GLN A 180 39.87 -21.96 -14.01
C GLN A 180 40.91 -21.37 -13.07
N ILE A 181 42.01 -20.81 -13.59
CA ILE A 181 43.13 -20.27 -12.80
C ILE A 181 43.32 -18.80 -13.12
N SER A 182 43.53 -17.98 -12.08
CA SER A 182 43.83 -16.55 -12.21
C SER A 182 44.90 -16.13 -11.22
N ARG A 183 45.60 -15.02 -11.48
CA ARG A 183 46.54 -14.40 -10.54
C ARG A 183 46.15 -12.96 -10.23
N THR A 184 46.25 -12.60 -8.95
CA THR A 184 46.16 -11.21 -8.51
C THR A 184 47.47 -10.47 -8.83
N GLY A 185 47.43 -9.13 -8.78
CA GLY A 185 48.62 -8.30 -8.99
C GLY A 185 49.74 -8.55 -7.96
N ASP A 186 49.38 -9.05 -6.78
CA ASP A 186 50.32 -9.40 -5.70
C ASP A 186 50.88 -10.83 -5.84
N GLY A 187 50.55 -11.53 -6.92
CA GLY A 187 51.07 -12.87 -7.23
C GLY A 187 50.30 -14.03 -6.62
N GLU A 188 49.21 -13.79 -5.88
CA GLU A 188 48.37 -14.85 -5.32
C GLU A 188 47.59 -15.58 -6.43
N MET A 189 47.67 -16.91 -6.43
CA MET A 189 46.92 -17.76 -7.35
C MET A 189 45.53 -18.06 -6.82
N LEU A 190 44.54 -17.81 -7.68
CA LEU A 190 43.13 -18.07 -7.45
C LEU A 190 42.65 -19.20 -8.35
N ILE A 191 41.76 -20.04 -7.82
CA ILE A 191 41.04 -21.06 -8.58
C ILE A 191 39.55 -20.76 -8.57
N ARG A 192 38.94 -20.96 -9.73
CA ARG A 192 37.52 -20.79 -9.97
C ARG A 192 36.77 -22.01 -9.40
N VAL A 193 35.81 -21.75 -8.53
CA VAL A 193 34.98 -22.79 -7.90
C VAL A 193 33.53 -22.50 -8.21
N ALA A 194 32.84 -23.50 -8.78
CA ALA A 194 31.40 -23.49 -8.95
C ALA A 194 30.74 -24.17 -7.75
N THR A 195 29.79 -23.51 -7.12
CA THR A 195 28.95 -24.08 -6.06
C THR A 195 27.48 -23.87 -6.42
N ILE A 196 26.67 -24.91 -6.22
CA ILE A 196 25.22 -24.82 -6.36
C ILE A 196 24.70 -24.19 -5.06
N SER A 197 24.36 -22.90 -5.11
CA SER A 197 23.61 -22.26 -4.04
C SER A 197 22.12 -22.50 -4.24
N GLN A 198 21.40 -22.76 -3.16
CA GLN A 198 19.93 -22.73 -3.18
C GLN A 198 19.52 -21.27 -2.98
N ASP A 199 19.08 -20.62 -4.05
CA ASP A 199 18.50 -19.29 -3.95
C ASP A 199 16.98 -19.42 -3.80
N VAL A 200 16.44 -18.61 -2.89
CA VAL A 200 15.00 -18.52 -2.68
C VAL A 200 14.46 -17.40 -3.56
N GLU A 201 13.59 -17.77 -4.50
CA GLU A 201 12.84 -16.83 -5.33
C GLU A 201 11.40 -16.71 -4.83
N ILE A 202 10.84 -15.50 -4.88
CA ILE A 202 9.46 -15.23 -4.49
C ILE A 202 8.74 -14.64 -5.70
N ASP A 203 7.59 -15.21 -6.07
CA ASP A 203 6.67 -14.58 -7.02
C ASP A 203 5.92 -13.42 -6.35
N TRP A 204 6.52 -12.23 -6.41
CA TRP A 204 5.96 -11.01 -5.85
C TRP A 204 4.64 -10.59 -6.50
N VAL A 205 4.41 -10.95 -7.76
CA VAL A 205 3.19 -10.57 -8.48
C VAL A 205 2.02 -11.39 -7.97
N ALA A 206 2.20 -12.72 -7.89
CA ALA A 206 1.20 -13.63 -7.34
C ALA A 206 0.93 -13.35 -5.85
N ALA A 207 1.98 -13.15 -5.04
CA ALA A 207 1.84 -12.83 -3.63
C ALA A 207 1.07 -11.51 -3.38
N LYS A 208 1.32 -10.48 -4.21
CA LYS A 208 0.60 -9.20 -4.12
C LYS A 208 -0.87 -9.35 -4.54
N ALA A 209 -1.14 -10.07 -5.62
CA ALA A 209 -2.49 -10.32 -6.10
C ALA A 209 -3.33 -11.10 -5.08
N ALA A 210 -2.71 -12.04 -4.37
CA ALA A 210 -3.35 -12.82 -3.31
C ALA A 210 -3.47 -12.05 -1.97
N GLY A 211 -2.87 -10.86 -1.86
CA GLY A 211 -2.87 -10.08 -0.62
C GLY A 211 -1.94 -10.62 0.47
N ALA A 212 -1.10 -11.63 0.18
CA ALA A 212 -0.17 -12.25 1.12
C ALA A 212 0.84 -11.24 1.72
N ILE A 213 1.21 -10.22 0.92
CA ILE A 213 2.18 -9.20 1.35
C ILE A 213 1.65 -8.33 2.50
N SER A 214 0.36 -8.01 2.48
CA SER A 214 -0.24 -7.06 3.44
C SER A 214 -0.33 -7.59 4.87
N GLY A 215 -0.37 -8.92 5.02
CA GLY A 215 -0.34 -9.62 6.30
C GLY A 215 1.05 -9.98 6.75
N MET A 216 2.12 -9.70 5.99
CA MET A 216 3.48 -9.91 6.49
C MET A 216 3.83 -8.83 7.52
N ALA A 217 4.24 -9.29 8.71
CA ALA A 217 4.79 -8.46 9.77
C ALA A 217 6.31 -8.28 9.62
N VAL A 218 7.00 -9.33 9.18
CA VAL A 218 8.47 -9.36 9.04
C VAL A 218 8.82 -10.16 7.78
N LEU A 219 9.83 -9.69 7.06
CA LEU A 219 10.52 -10.41 6.00
C LEU A 219 12.02 -10.18 6.19
N LYS A 220 12.79 -11.25 6.36
CA LYS A 220 14.24 -11.18 6.58
C LYS A 220 14.93 -12.20 5.69
N LYS A 221 15.94 -11.74 4.95
CA LYS A 221 16.86 -12.62 4.22
C LYS A 221 18.12 -12.83 5.06
N ASN A 222 18.44 -14.08 5.35
CA ASN A 222 19.64 -14.46 6.08
C ASN A 222 20.87 -14.53 5.15
N ARG A 223 22.06 -14.55 5.74
CA ARG A 223 23.34 -14.58 4.99
C ARG A 223 23.54 -15.88 4.20
N ASP A 224 22.87 -16.95 4.61
CA ASP A 224 22.82 -18.25 3.93
C ASP A 224 21.83 -18.29 2.76
N GLY A 225 21.06 -17.22 2.53
CA GLY A 225 20.05 -17.16 1.47
C GLY A 225 18.63 -17.55 1.91
N SER A 226 18.46 -18.08 3.13
CA SER A 226 17.14 -18.42 3.67
C SER A 226 16.27 -17.19 3.94
N ILE A 227 14.95 -17.34 3.81
CA ILE A 227 13.98 -16.28 4.08
C ILE A 227 13.17 -16.65 5.32
N GLU A 228 13.18 -15.76 6.31
CA GLU A 228 12.33 -15.84 7.48
C GLU A 228 11.20 -14.81 7.32
N TYR A 229 9.95 -15.24 7.51
CA TYR A 229 8.81 -14.35 7.48
C TYR A 229 7.90 -14.57 8.69
N ARG A 230 7.16 -13.52 9.06
CA ARG A 230 6.13 -13.59 10.11
C ARG A 230 4.85 -13.02 9.56
N VAL A 231 3.74 -13.73 9.76
CA VAL A 231 2.39 -13.27 9.38
C VAL A 231 1.74 -12.59 10.59
N LYS A 232 1.00 -11.51 10.35
CA LYS A 232 0.19 -10.81 11.34
C LYS A 232 -1.07 -11.62 11.64
N ASP A 233 -1.55 -11.50 12.88
CA ASP A 233 -2.85 -12.05 13.27
C ASP A 233 -3.99 -11.18 12.69
N PRO A 234 -4.89 -11.71 11.83
CA PRO A 234 -5.99 -10.95 11.25
C PRO A 234 -7.13 -10.67 12.25
N SER A 235 -7.10 -11.28 13.45
CA SER A 235 -8.19 -11.21 14.43
C SER A 235 -8.59 -9.78 14.78
N LYS A 236 -7.61 -8.89 14.94
CA LYS A 236 -7.91 -7.49 15.28
C LYS A 236 -8.58 -6.74 14.14
N ALA A 237 -8.13 -6.97 12.90
CA ALA A 237 -8.73 -6.37 11.71
C ALA A 237 -10.18 -6.85 11.53
N LEU A 238 -10.44 -8.15 11.74
CA LEU A 238 -11.77 -8.74 11.71
C LEU A 238 -12.68 -8.17 12.81
N GLU A 239 -12.16 -7.97 14.03
CA GLU A 239 -12.89 -7.33 15.11
C GLU A 239 -13.29 -5.88 14.74
N MET A 240 -12.36 -5.10 14.19
CA MET A 240 -12.63 -3.72 13.77
C MET A 240 -13.66 -3.65 12.64
N LEU A 241 -13.60 -4.56 11.67
CA LEU A 241 -14.60 -4.68 10.61
C LEU A 241 -15.96 -5.11 11.16
N GLY A 242 -16.01 -6.09 12.06
CA GLY A 242 -17.27 -6.49 12.68
C GLY A 242 -17.90 -5.35 13.49
N ARG A 243 -17.10 -4.52 14.18
CA ARG A 243 -17.58 -3.30 14.85
C ARG A 243 -18.11 -2.29 13.83
N LEU A 244 -17.43 -2.08 12.70
CA LEU A 244 -17.90 -1.20 11.62
C LEU A 244 -19.26 -1.64 11.06
N HIS A 245 -19.52 -2.95 11.03
CA HIS A 245 -20.77 -3.57 10.58
C HIS A 245 -21.80 -3.77 11.71
N ASN A 246 -21.53 -3.31 12.94
CA ASN A 246 -22.38 -3.50 14.12
C ASN A 246 -22.68 -4.98 14.43
N MET A 247 -21.74 -5.90 14.18
CA MET A 247 -21.90 -7.33 14.44
C MET A 247 -21.72 -7.71 15.91
N PHE A 248 -21.04 -6.86 16.70
CA PHE A 248 -20.79 -7.10 18.12
C PHE A 248 -21.83 -6.36 18.98
N THR A 249 -22.27 -7.00 20.06
CA THR A 249 -23.20 -6.41 21.04
C THR A 249 -22.65 -6.64 22.45
N ASP A 250 -22.47 -5.56 23.19
CA ASP A 250 -22.06 -5.61 24.60
C ASP A 250 -23.30 -5.64 25.50
N LYS A 251 -23.47 -6.72 26.26
CA LYS A 251 -24.55 -6.83 27.26
C LYS A 251 -24.02 -6.28 28.58
N VAL A 252 -24.65 -5.21 29.06
CA VAL A 252 -24.33 -4.63 30.38
C VAL A 252 -25.51 -4.89 31.31
N GLN A 253 -25.25 -5.54 32.45
CA GLN A 253 -26.20 -5.58 33.56
C GLN A 253 -25.92 -4.41 34.48
N VAL A 254 -26.92 -3.56 34.68
CA VAL A 254 -26.88 -2.47 35.66
C VAL A 254 -27.81 -2.84 36.80
N SER A 255 -27.26 -2.92 38.01
CA SER A 255 -27.99 -3.15 39.25
C SER A 255 -27.74 -2.00 40.22
N GLY A 256 -28.69 -1.77 41.13
CA GLY A 256 -28.55 -0.85 42.24
C GLY A 256 -27.60 -1.40 43.30
N ALA A 257 -27.43 -0.63 44.39
CA ALA A 257 -26.62 -1.07 45.53
C ALA A 257 -27.03 -2.49 45.98
N ASP A 258 -26.04 -3.33 46.25
CA ASP A 258 -26.19 -4.74 46.67
C ASP A 258 -27.00 -5.62 45.70
N GLY A 259 -26.98 -5.31 44.39
CA GLY A 259 -27.75 -6.04 43.39
C GLY A 259 -29.24 -5.68 43.37
N GLY A 260 -29.63 -4.65 44.14
CA GLY A 260 -31.01 -4.22 44.28
C GLY A 260 -31.57 -3.49 43.05
N PRO A 261 -32.86 -3.12 43.07
CA PRO A 261 -33.49 -2.36 41.99
C PRO A 261 -32.79 -1.02 41.74
N VAL A 262 -32.68 -0.63 40.47
CA VAL A 262 -32.16 0.69 40.10
C VAL A 262 -33.12 1.77 40.60
N GLN A 263 -32.64 2.64 41.49
CA GLN A 263 -33.41 3.76 42.04
C GLN A 263 -33.50 4.88 41.02
N VAL A 264 -34.70 5.15 40.50
CA VAL A 264 -34.94 6.24 39.55
C VAL A 264 -35.51 7.44 40.29
N GLN A 265 -34.70 8.47 40.55
CA GLN A 265 -35.21 9.76 41.04
C GLN A 265 -35.59 10.66 39.85
N ILE A 266 -36.88 10.96 39.72
CA ILE A 266 -37.38 11.92 38.72
C ILE A 266 -37.47 13.31 39.37
N THR A 267 -36.45 14.13 39.17
CA THR A 267 -36.46 15.52 39.65
C THR A 267 -37.23 16.41 38.66
N ARG A 268 -38.44 16.84 39.02
CA ARG A 268 -39.21 17.82 38.24
C ARG A 268 -38.93 19.22 38.79
N ARG A 269 -38.34 20.09 37.96
CA ARG A 269 -38.23 21.53 38.26
C ARG A 269 -39.51 22.20 37.77
N ILE A 270 -40.38 22.61 38.69
CA ILE A 270 -41.54 23.44 38.35
C ILE A 270 -41.01 24.85 38.08
N VAL A 271 -41.13 25.30 36.84
CA VAL A 271 -40.79 26.66 36.42
C VAL A 271 -42.10 27.42 36.27
N GLY A 272 -42.41 28.29 37.22
CA GLY A 272 -43.50 29.27 37.12
C GLY A 272 -44.70 28.97 38.02
N GLY A 273 -44.80 29.75 39.10
CA GLY A 273 -45.96 29.83 39.97
C GLY A 273 -45.79 31.06 40.84
N THR A 274 -45.92 32.24 40.23
CA THR A 274 -46.03 33.51 40.96
C THR A 274 -47.49 33.64 41.41
N PRO A 275 -47.77 33.95 42.69
CA PRO A 275 -49.14 34.14 43.19
C PRO A 275 -49.85 35.34 42.57
#